data_AF-A0A9N9WV89-F1
#
_entry.id   AF-A0A9N9WV89-F1
#
_cell.length_a   1.000
_cell.length_b   1.000
_cell.length_c   1.000
_cell.angle_alpha   90.00
_cell.angle_beta   90.00
_cell.angle_gamma   90.00
#
_symmetry.space_group_name_H-M   'P 1'
#
loop_
_entity.id
_entity.type
_entity.pdbx_description
1 polymer ?
#
loop_
_entity_poly.entity_id
_entity_poly.type
_entity_poly.pdbx_seq_one_letter_code
_entity_poly.pdbx_strand_id
1 'polypeptide(L)'
;MDQEFSLVKNLETQLKRLCNEIVDLEDTKNEMELLEYQEMKAEFLDQSKEFTETLERMNKGDLSVNNRVTVLKHELRNVIAKSFNTLEIIKIFGYKLEDELEKQLNSLNEDYKLKRIGKEEMEVKRLEILNKLKHQNEHKLTKEDLDFLESKSRQELSQLDFLE
;
A
#
# COMPACT_ATOMS: atom_id res chain seq x y z
N MET A 1 11.60 -7.55 25.40
CA MET A 1 10.28 -8.10 25.01
C MET A 1 9.12 -7.26 25.55
N ASP A 2 9.02 -6.96 26.86
CA ASP A 2 7.86 -6.22 27.41
C ASP A 2 7.70 -4.76 26.92
N GLN A 3 8.79 -4.01 26.76
CA GLN A 3 8.74 -2.61 26.29
C GLN A 3 8.29 -2.48 24.83
N GLU A 4 8.62 -3.47 24.00
CA GLU A 4 8.35 -3.47 22.57
C GLU A 4 6.88 -3.81 22.28
N PHE A 5 6.33 -4.80 23.00
CA PHE A 5 4.90 -5.10 22.94
C PHE A 5 4.04 -3.93 23.42
N SER A 6 4.51 -3.21 24.46
CA SER A 6 3.85 -1.99 24.94
C SER A 6 3.88 -0.87 23.90
N LEU A 7 4.98 -0.72 23.16
CA LEU A 7 5.11 0.33 22.16
C LEU A 7 4.17 0.09 20.97
N VAL A 8 4.10 -1.16 20.46
CA VAL A 8 3.18 -1.49 19.36
C VAL A 8 1.72 -1.34 19.81
N LYS A 9 1.39 -1.75 21.04
CA LYS A 9 0.04 -1.56 21.60
C LYS A 9 -0.34 -0.08 21.72
N ASN A 10 0.62 0.80 22.02
CA ASN A 10 0.40 2.23 22.05
C ASN A 10 0.10 2.78 20.65
N LEU A 11 0.81 2.31 19.61
CA LEU A 11 0.55 2.68 18.22
C LEU A 11 -0.80 2.16 17.74
N GLU A 12 -1.17 0.92 18.07
CA GLU A 12 -2.50 0.37 17.80
C GLU A 12 -3.61 1.22 18.43
N THR A 13 -3.37 1.72 19.64
CA THR A 13 -4.31 2.60 20.34
C THR A 13 -4.42 3.97 19.67
N GLN A 14 -3.28 4.55 19.28
CA GLN A 14 -3.25 5.83 18.54
C GLN A 14 -3.91 5.70 17.17
N LEU A 15 -3.66 4.61 16.43
CA LEU A 15 -4.32 4.33 15.17
C LEU A 15 -5.83 4.27 15.33
N LYS A 16 -6.32 3.51 16.32
CA LYS A 16 -7.77 3.43 16.59
C LYS A 16 -8.38 4.78 16.91
N ARG A 17 -7.67 5.64 17.65
CA ARG A 17 -8.13 7.00 17.92
C ARG A 17 -8.27 7.80 16.63
N LEU A 18 -7.25 7.81 15.79
CA LEU A 18 -7.27 8.51 14.49
C LEU A 18 -8.38 7.97 13.59
N CYS A 19 -8.59 6.66 13.54
CA CYS A 19 -9.67 6.06 12.75
C CYS A 19 -11.07 6.45 13.23
N ASN A 20 -11.28 6.61 14.54
CA ASN A 20 -12.56 7.07 15.05
C ASN A 20 -12.75 8.57 14.79
N GLU A 21 -11.71 9.37 15.04
CA GLU A 21 -11.70 10.82 14.85
C GLU A 21 -12.09 11.21 13.41
N ILE A 22 -11.59 10.49 12.41
CA ILE A 22 -11.93 10.75 11.01
C ILE A 22 -13.33 10.28 10.61
N VAL A 23 -13.82 9.19 11.21
CA VAL A 23 -15.20 8.75 11.00
C VAL A 23 -16.16 9.78 11.58
N ASP A 24 -15.91 10.20 12.82
CA ASP A 24 -16.71 11.22 13.51
C ASP A 24 -16.68 12.56 12.76
N LEU A 25 -15.52 12.97 12.22
CA LEU A 25 -15.38 14.19 11.43
C LEU A 25 -16.19 14.14 10.12
N GLU A 26 -16.20 13.01 9.41
CA GLU A 26 -17.01 12.88 8.19
C GLU A 26 -18.51 12.74 8.48
N ASP A 27 -18.88 12.04 9.56
CA ASP A 27 -20.29 11.88 9.95
C ASP A 27 -20.91 13.23 10.35
N THR A 28 -20.13 14.10 10.99
CA THR A 28 -20.57 15.44 11.43
C THR A 28 -20.35 16.54 10.40
N LYS A 29 -19.72 16.26 9.26
CA LYS A 29 -19.38 17.24 8.21
C LYS A 29 -20.55 18.10 7.72
N ASN A 30 -21.75 17.51 7.64
CA ASN A 30 -22.95 18.24 7.18
C ASN A 30 -23.55 19.15 8.26
N GLU A 31 -23.12 18.99 9.50
CA GLU A 31 -23.53 19.77 10.68
C GLU A 31 -22.53 20.90 11.00
N MET A 32 -21.37 20.91 10.33
CA MET A 32 -20.29 21.87 10.52
C MET A 32 -20.25 22.93 9.44
N GLU A 33 -19.70 24.10 9.78
CA GLU A 33 -19.37 25.08 8.75
C GLU A 33 -18.19 24.61 7.89
N LEU A 34 -18.17 25.02 6.62
CA LEU A 34 -17.15 24.57 5.67
C LEU A 34 -15.72 24.89 6.13
N LEU A 35 -15.52 26.07 6.73
CA LEU A 35 -14.20 26.48 7.24
C LEU A 35 -13.78 25.64 8.45
N GLU A 36 -14.70 25.42 9.39
CA GLU A 36 -14.47 24.60 10.58
C GLU A 36 -14.10 23.15 10.19
N TYR A 37 -14.85 22.56 9.26
CA TYR A 37 -14.53 21.23 8.73
C TYR A 37 -13.16 21.20 8.04
N GLN A 38 -12.80 22.23 7.27
CA GLN A 38 -11.50 22.30 6.59
C GLN A 38 -10.33 22.41 7.58
N GLU A 39 -10.48 23.19 8.66
CA GLU A 39 -9.47 23.34 9.70
C GLU A 39 -9.27 22.04 10.49
N MET A 40 -10.36 21.41 10.94
CA MET A 40 -10.30 20.13 11.66
C MET A 40 -9.75 19.00 10.78
N LYS A 41 -10.12 19.00 9.49
CA LYS A 41 -9.54 18.10 8.50
C LYS A 41 -8.03 18.33 8.34
N ALA A 42 -7.58 19.58 8.25
CA ALA A 42 -6.16 19.88 8.13
C ALA A 42 -5.37 19.39 9.36
N GLU A 43 -5.90 19.63 10.56
CA GLU A 43 -5.28 19.16 11.81
C GLU A 43 -5.19 17.63 11.87
N PHE A 44 -6.27 16.92 11.51
CA PHE A 44 -6.27 15.46 11.43
C PHE A 44 -5.20 14.94 10.45
N LEU A 45 -5.06 15.59 9.29
CA LEU A 45 -4.09 15.20 8.26
C LEU A 45 -2.65 15.37 8.77
N ASP A 46 -2.37 16.45 9.50
CA ASP A 46 -1.06 16.69 10.11
C ASP A 46 -0.75 15.63 11.19
N GLN A 47 -1.71 15.32 12.08
CA GLN A 47 -1.56 14.26 13.08
C GLN A 47 -1.27 12.89 12.45
N SER A 48 -1.99 12.56 11.37
CA SER A 48 -1.80 11.31 10.63
C SER A 48 -0.42 11.21 9.97
N LYS A 49 0.12 12.35 9.52
CA LYS A 49 1.45 12.42 8.90
C LYS A 49 2.53 12.17 9.93
N GLU A 50 2.49 12.84 11.07
CA GLU A 50 3.43 12.64 12.18
C GLU A 50 3.42 11.19 12.69
N PHE A 51 2.22 10.59 12.76
CA PHE A 51 2.06 9.20 13.14
C PHE A 51 2.72 8.26 12.12
N THR A 52 2.54 8.52 10.82
CA THR A 52 3.16 7.72 9.75
C THR A 52 4.69 7.84 9.74
N GLU A 53 5.23 9.03 9.95
CA GLU A 53 6.68 9.23 10.11
C GLU A 53 7.22 8.49 11.35
N THR A 54 6.44 8.44 12.43
CA THR A 54 6.78 7.66 13.62
C THR A 54 6.84 6.16 13.31
N LEU A 55 5.86 5.65 12.55
CA LEU A 55 5.86 4.26 12.06
C LEU A 55 7.06 3.98 11.15
N GLU A 56 7.48 4.93 10.30
CA GLU A 56 8.69 4.79 9.47
C GLU A 56 9.99 4.72 10.27
N ARG A 57 10.13 5.56 11.29
CA ARG A 57 11.30 5.54 12.17
C ARG A 57 11.43 4.20 12.90
N MET A 58 10.31 3.58 13.25
CA MET A 58 10.29 2.27 13.90
C MET A 58 10.61 1.10 12.96
N ASN A 59 10.51 1.29 11.65
CA ASN A 59 10.68 0.22 10.67
C ASN A 59 12.14 -0.23 10.44
N LYS A 60 13.13 0.36 11.14
CA LYS A 60 14.56 0.13 10.93
C LYS A 60 15.21 -0.94 11.84
N GLY A 61 14.44 -1.71 12.61
CA GLY A 61 14.98 -2.54 13.71
C GLY A 61 14.69 -4.04 13.72
N ASP A 62 13.45 -4.49 13.45
CA ASP A 62 13.04 -5.89 13.67
C ASP A 62 11.92 -6.34 12.70
N LEU A 63 12.02 -7.57 12.16
CA LEU A 63 11.09 -8.16 11.19
C LEU A 63 9.68 -8.39 11.76
N SER A 64 9.55 -8.68 13.05
CA SER A 64 8.25 -8.90 13.73
C SER A 64 7.45 -7.60 13.85
N VAL A 65 8.13 -6.51 14.24
CA VAL A 65 7.56 -5.18 14.37
C VAL A 65 7.25 -4.59 12.99
N ASN A 66 8.09 -4.87 11.99
CA ASN A 66 7.86 -4.45 10.60
C ASN A 66 6.50 -4.94 10.07
N ASN A 67 6.15 -6.21 10.30
CA ASN A 67 4.86 -6.74 9.86
C ASN A 67 3.67 -6.02 10.53
N ARG A 68 3.73 -5.78 11.85
CA ARG A 68 2.66 -5.08 12.58
C ARG A 68 2.57 -3.61 12.17
N VAL A 69 3.70 -2.92 12.05
CA VAL A 69 3.78 -1.53 11.58
C VAL A 69 3.22 -1.39 10.16
N THR A 70 3.51 -2.34 9.27
CA THR A 70 2.97 -2.37 7.91
C THR A 70 1.44 -2.53 7.91
N VAL A 71 0.90 -3.42 8.73
CA VAL A 71 -0.55 -3.57 8.91
C VAL A 71 -1.19 -2.27 9.40
N LEU A 72 -0.61 -1.61 10.41
CA LEU A 72 -1.12 -0.33 10.94
C LEU A 72 -1.13 0.79 9.89
N LYS A 73 -0.08 0.87 9.06
CA LYS A 73 -0.04 1.83 7.94
C LYS A 73 -1.14 1.56 6.92
N HIS A 74 -1.35 0.29 6.57
CA HIS A 74 -2.38 -0.09 5.60
C HIS A 74 -3.80 0.18 6.14
N GLU A 75 -4.05 -0.10 7.41
CA GLU A 75 -5.33 0.22 8.06
C GLU A 75 -5.61 1.73 8.06
N LEU A 76 -4.62 2.55 8.46
CA LEU A 76 -4.75 4.01 8.44
C LEU A 76 -5.10 4.52 7.05
N ARG A 77 -4.35 4.10 6.02
CA ARG A 77 -4.58 4.50 4.63
C ARG A 77 -5.98 4.13 4.16
N ASN A 78 -6.44 2.93 4.46
CA ASN A 78 -7.76 2.48 4.04
C ASN A 78 -8.88 3.27 4.71
N VAL A 79 -8.73 3.64 5.98
CA VAL A 79 -9.74 4.45 6.67
C VAL A 79 -9.75 5.86 6.09
N ILE A 80 -8.59 6.50 5.91
CA ILE A 80 -8.50 7.83 5.31
C ILE A 80 -9.05 7.83 3.88
N ALA A 81 -8.75 6.82 3.06
CA ALA A 81 -9.26 6.72 1.68
C ALA A 81 -10.76 6.44 1.59
N LYS A 82 -11.38 5.85 2.62
CA LYS A 82 -12.83 5.68 2.70
C LYS A 82 -13.52 6.95 3.15
N SER A 83 -12.88 7.72 4.02
CA SER A 83 -13.45 8.94 4.61
C SER A 83 -13.22 10.18 3.77
N PHE A 84 -12.09 10.30 3.04
CA PHE A 84 -11.78 11.46 2.19
C PHE A 84 -11.70 11.11 0.69
N ASN A 85 -11.69 12.14 -0.16
CA ASN A 85 -11.41 11.98 -1.59
C ASN A 85 -9.95 11.56 -1.82
N THR A 86 -9.76 10.42 -2.49
CA THR A 86 -8.46 9.82 -2.83
C THR A 86 -7.45 10.82 -3.44
N LEU A 87 -7.89 11.79 -4.25
CA LEU A 87 -7.01 12.77 -4.89
C LEU A 87 -6.44 13.80 -3.91
N GLU A 88 -7.20 14.18 -2.88
CA GLU A 88 -6.75 15.14 -1.86
C GLU A 88 -5.71 14.52 -0.93
N ILE A 89 -5.86 13.23 -0.62
CA ILE A 89 -4.94 12.46 0.22
C ILE A 89 -3.56 12.32 -0.45
N ILE A 90 -3.53 11.99 -1.75
CA ILE A 90 -2.29 11.88 -2.53
C ILE A 90 -1.48 13.18 -2.47
N LYS A 91 -2.17 14.32 -2.58
CA LYS A 91 -1.55 15.65 -2.60
C LYS A 91 -0.94 16.03 -1.24
N ILE A 92 -1.63 15.71 -0.14
CA ILE A 92 -1.26 16.19 1.22
C ILE A 92 -0.20 15.31 1.87
N PHE A 93 -0.29 13.99 1.71
CA PHE A 93 0.66 13.07 2.32
C PHE A 93 1.82 12.68 1.41
N GLY A 94 1.84 13.14 0.15
CA GLY A 94 2.78 12.66 -0.85
C GLY A 94 2.69 11.15 -1.06
N TYR A 95 1.57 10.53 -0.67
CA TYR A 95 1.38 9.09 -0.75
C TYR A 95 1.26 8.68 -2.22
N LYS A 96 2.10 7.73 -2.61
CA LYS A 96 1.69 6.70 -3.56
C LYS A 96 0.82 5.75 -2.77
N LEU A 97 -0.47 5.67 -3.10
CA LEU A 97 -1.26 4.51 -2.70
C LEU A 97 -0.47 3.28 -3.16
N GLU A 98 -0.26 2.29 -2.29
CA GLU A 98 0.33 1.01 -2.68
C GLU A 98 -0.30 0.57 -4.00
N ASP A 99 0.59 0.40 -4.98
CA ASP A 99 0.28 0.51 -6.40
C ASP A 99 -0.88 -0.43 -6.71
N GLU A 100 -1.88 0.05 -7.46
CA GLU A 100 -3.00 -0.80 -7.89
C GLU A 100 -2.48 -2.08 -8.57
N LEU A 101 -1.29 -1.97 -9.17
CA LEU A 101 -0.51 -3.06 -9.74
C LEU A 101 -0.08 -4.13 -8.72
N GLU A 102 0.27 -3.77 -7.48
CA GLU A 102 0.63 -4.72 -6.42
C GLU A 102 -0.60 -5.48 -5.91
N LYS A 103 -1.75 -4.79 -5.80
CA LYS A 103 -3.05 -5.44 -5.54
C LYS A 103 -3.46 -6.38 -6.69
N GLN A 104 -3.27 -5.95 -7.93
CA GLN A 104 -3.52 -6.78 -9.11
C GLN A 104 -2.59 -8.01 -9.15
N LEU A 105 -1.33 -7.88 -8.77
CA LEU A 105 -0.37 -8.99 -8.70
C LEU A 105 -0.79 -10.02 -7.65
N ASN A 106 -1.22 -9.57 -6.47
CA ASN A 106 -1.71 -10.45 -5.41
C ASN A 106 -3.02 -11.15 -5.79
N SER A 107 -3.98 -10.42 -6.35
CA SER A 107 -5.24 -11.01 -6.85
C SER A 107 -4.99 -12.05 -7.93
N LEU A 108 -4.06 -11.78 -8.86
CA LEU A 108 -3.69 -12.71 -9.92
C LEU A 108 -3.10 -14.02 -9.36
N ASN A 109 -2.24 -13.91 -8.34
CA ASN A 109 -1.67 -15.07 -7.65
C ASN A 109 -2.74 -15.90 -6.91
N GLU A 110 -3.73 -15.24 -6.30
CA GLU A 110 -4.87 -15.92 -5.67
C GLU A 110 -5.75 -16.62 -6.71
N ASP A 111 -6.10 -15.96 -7.81
CA ASP A 111 -6.90 -16.56 -8.87
C ASP A 111 -6.21 -17.78 -9.49
N TYR A 112 -4.89 -17.76 -9.63
CA TYR A 112 -4.11 -18.92 -10.07
C TYR A 112 -4.11 -20.05 -9.04
N LYS A 113 -3.91 -19.75 -7.75
CA LYS A 113 -3.98 -20.75 -6.66
C LYS A 113 -5.37 -21.40 -6.57
N LEU A 114 -6.42 -20.61 -6.80
CA LEU A 114 -7.82 -21.06 -6.83
C LEU A 114 -8.20 -21.74 -8.15
N LYS A 115 -7.26 -21.88 -9.10
CA LYS A 115 -7.46 -22.44 -10.45
C LYS A 115 -8.57 -21.75 -11.25
N ARG A 116 -8.83 -20.47 -10.96
CA ARG A 116 -9.79 -19.63 -11.71
C ARG A 116 -9.21 -19.18 -13.04
N ILE A 117 -7.89 -19.07 -13.12
CA ILE A 117 -7.13 -18.75 -14.34
C ILE A 117 -6.10 -19.83 -14.63
N GLY A 118 -5.77 -19.99 -15.92
CA GLY A 118 -4.73 -20.92 -16.37
C GLY A 118 -3.32 -20.38 -16.11
N LYS A 119 -2.32 -21.28 -16.14
CA LYS A 119 -0.90 -20.91 -15.98
C LYS A 119 -0.44 -19.90 -17.03
N GLU A 120 -0.86 -20.09 -18.27
CA GLU A 120 -0.49 -19.23 -19.39
C GLU A 120 -1.09 -17.82 -19.24
N GLU A 121 -2.35 -17.73 -18.83
CA GLU A 121 -3.03 -16.46 -18.55
C GLU A 121 -2.42 -15.72 -17.35
N MET A 122 -2.01 -16.47 -16.31
CA MET A 122 -1.29 -15.92 -15.17
C MET A 122 0.07 -15.34 -15.59
N GLU A 123 0.84 -16.07 -16.39
CA GLU A 123 2.17 -15.62 -16.82
C GLU A 123 2.10 -14.35 -17.68
N VAL A 124 1.12 -14.24 -18.59
CA VAL A 124 0.92 -13.04 -19.42
C VAL A 124 0.56 -11.83 -18.56
N LYS A 125 -0.44 -11.96 -17.69
CA LYS A 125 -0.88 -10.86 -16.82
C LYS A 125 0.21 -10.46 -15.80
N ARG A 126 0.95 -11.44 -15.28
CA ARG A 126 2.09 -11.21 -14.37
C ARG A 126 3.18 -10.40 -15.07
N LEU A 127 3.51 -10.74 -16.33
CA LEU A 127 4.51 -10.01 -17.11
C LEU A 127 4.10 -8.55 -17.35
N GLU A 128 2.84 -8.29 -17.72
CA GLU A 128 2.32 -6.93 -17.92
C GLU A 128 2.40 -6.09 -16.65
N ILE A 129 1.96 -6.65 -15.52
CA ILE A 129 1.98 -5.97 -14.22
C ILE A 129 3.42 -5.67 -13.79
N LEU A 130 4.32 -6.65 -13.90
CA LEU A 130 5.73 -6.48 -13.54
C LEU A 130 6.47 -5.49 -14.45
N ASN A 131 6.16 -5.45 -15.75
CA ASN A 131 6.71 -4.45 -16.66
C ASN A 131 6.23 -3.03 -16.34
N LYS A 132 4.95 -2.87 -15.95
CA LYS A 132 4.43 -1.58 -15.49
C LYS A 132 5.10 -1.13 -14.18
N LEU A 133 5.24 -2.05 -13.22
CA LEU A 133 5.97 -1.82 -11.96
C LEU A 133 7.43 -1.43 -12.19
N LYS A 134 8.10 -2.07 -13.17
CA LYS A 134 9.48 -1.74 -13.55
C LYS A 134 9.62 -0.33 -14.13
N HIS A 135 8.65 0.12 -14.93
CA HIS A 135 8.66 1.47 -15.53
C HIS A 135 8.40 2.58 -14.51
N GLN A 136 7.64 2.29 -13.44
CA GLN A 136 7.32 3.27 -12.41
C GLN A 136 8.48 3.54 -11.42
N ASN A 137 9.62 2.84 -11.50
CA ASN A 137 10.83 3.09 -10.68
C ASN A 137 10.62 3.15 -9.15
N GLU A 138 9.47 2.68 -8.66
CA GLU A 138 9.02 2.91 -7.28
C GLU A 138 8.95 1.65 -6.43
N HIS A 139 9.05 0.47 -7.05
CA HIS A 139 9.02 -0.82 -6.35
C HIS A 139 10.32 -1.61 -6.54
N LYS A 140 10.92 -2.05 -5.43
CA LYS A 140 11.98 -3.07 -5.49
C LYS A 140 11.31 -4.40 -5.84
N LEU A 141 11.41 -4.79 -7.11
CA LEU A 141 11.01 -6.13 -7.58
C LEU A 141 11.73 -7.18 -6.73
N THR A 142 10.99 -8.21 -6.31
CA THR A 142 11.59 -9.31 -5.56
C THR A 142 12.57 -10.08 -6.47
N LYS A 143 13.49 -10.84 -5.87
CA LYS A 143 14.42 -11.67 -6.66
C LYS A 143 13.67 -12.65 -7.56
N GLU A 144 12.55 -13.20 -7.08
CA GLU A 144 11.69 -14.10 -7.85
C GLU A 144 11.03 -13.41 -9.06
N ASP A 145 10.62 -12.15 -8.93
CA ASP A 145 10.05 -11.37 -10.04
C ASP A 145 11.10 -10.96 -11.07
N LEU A 146 12.32 -10.67 -10.62
CA LEU A 146 13.46 -10.38 -11.50
C LEU A 146 13.88 -11.62 -12.30
N ASP A 147 13.98 -12.77 -11.63
CA ASP A 147 14.30 -14.06 -12.26
C ASP A 147 13.20 -14.44 -13.28
N PHE A 148 11.93 -14.18 -12.97
CA PHE A 148 10.81 -14.37 -13.89
C PHE A 148 10.93 -13.49 -15.14
N LEU A 149 11.15 -12.18 -14.97
CA LEU A 149 11.33 -11.25 -16.10
C LEU A 149 12.53 -11.62 -16.97
N GLU A 150 13.65 -12.05 -16.37
CA GLU A 150 14.84 -12.48 -17.12
C GLU A 150 14.56 -13.77 -17.91
N SER A 151 13.86 -14.73 -17.31
CA SER A 151 13.50 -16.00 -17.97
C SER A 151 12.61 -15.77 -19.20
N LYS A 152 11.65 -14.83 -19.11
CA LYS A 152 10.74 -14.49 -20.21
C LYS A 152 11.45 -13.69 -21.29
N SER A 153 12.31 -12.75 -20.92
CA SER A 153 13.14 -12.02 -21.88
C SER A 153 14.06 -12.94 -22.68
N ARG A 154 14.67 -13.95 -22.03
CA ARG A 154 15.46 -15.00 -22.73
C ARG A 154 14.61 -15.89 -23.64
N GLN A 155 13.38 -16.22 -23.25
CA GLN A 155 12.46 -16.98 -24.10
C GLN A 155 12.05 -16.20 -25.35
N GLU A 156 11.75 -14.90 -25.22
CA GLU A 156 11.42 -14.03 -26.36
C GLU A 156 12.63 -13.87 -27.31
N LEU A 157 13.82 -13.63 -26.77
CA LEU A 157 15.06 -13.53 -27.56
C LEU A 157 15.37 -14.83 -28.31
N SER A 158 15.24 -15.98 -27.65
CA SER A 158 15.50 -17.26 -28.30
C SER A 158 14.48 -17.58 -29.40
N GLN A 159 13.22 -17.11 -29.30
CA GLN A 159 12.22 -17.29 -30.37
C GLN A 159 12.51 -16.41 -31.59
N LEU A 160 13.15 -15.25 -31.41
CA LEU A 160 13.60 -14.38 -32.50
C LEU A 160 14.80 -14.96 -33.24
N ASP A 161 15.73 -15.63 -32.54
CA ASP A 161 16.91 -16.29 -33.14
C ASP A 161 16.55 -17.49 -34.04
N PHE A 162 15.32 -18.02 -33.98
CA PHE A 162 14.83 -19.09 -34.87
C PHE A 162 14.14 -18.57 -36.15
N LEU A 163 14.06 -17.25 -36.34
CA LEU A 163 13.42 -16.62 -37.51
C LEU A 163 14.42 -16.06 -38.55
N GLU A 164 15.72 -16.32 -38.41
CA GLU A 164 16.74 -16.06 -39.44
C GLU A 164 17.07 -17.29 -40.30
#